data_AF-A0A4P9YJB1-F1
#
_entry.id   AF-A0A4P9YJB1-F1
#
_cell.length_a   1.000
_cell.length_b   1.000
_cell.length_c   1.000
_cell.angle_alpha   90.00
_cell.angle_beta   90.00
_cell.angle_gamma   90.00
#
_symmetry.space_group_name_H-M   'P 1'
#
loop_
_entity.id
_entity.type
_entity.pdbx_description
1 polymer ?
#
loop_
_entity_poly.entity_id
_entity_poly.type
_entity_poly.pdbx_seq_one_letter_code
_entity_poly.pdbx_strand_id
1 'polypeptide(L)'
;MFQAYIEFPGLSNHLFNFKESCTYKDIQKVVSKHYNVDVSRYRLKTSLGLYLNESFHFKEYFNVSIPTCISVMPSLLGGKGGFGNRLRSQGAKMSMIKTTNFEACRDLSGRRLKTIHDAERLARHILEEPERKQKEKEKLKKKIEKILEDPFERSKKKFIEDSEFLDQSRITQSRIEEGVIANIESEIMKCKNKENNSVKISKKWNVDSDSDTDEETSK
;
A
#
# COMPACT_ATOMS: atom_id res chain seq x y z
N MET A 1 -39.71 9.97 49.30
CA MET A 1 -39.51 10.42 47.90
C MET A 1 -38.06 10.16 47.53
N PHE A 2 -37.75 9.84 46.27
CA PHE A 2 -36.37 9.66 45.82
C PHE A 2 -36.01 10.66 44.73
N GLN A 3 -34.74 11.04 44.69
CA GLN A 3 -34.19 12.00 43.75
C GLN A 3 -33.30 11.26 42.75
N ALA A 4 -33.55 11.45 41.45
CA ALA A 4 -32.77 10.83 40.39
C ALA A 4 -32.30 11.86 39.38
N TYR A 5 -31.01 11.79 39.01
CA TYR A 5 -30.47 12.53 37.88
C TYR A 5 -30.74 11.75 36.61
N ILE A 6 -31.29 12.42 35.61
CA ILE A 6 -31.47 11.83 34.27
C ILE A 6 -30.43 12.46 33.35
N GLU A 7 -29.59 11.59 32.79
CA GLU A 7 -28.54 11.96 31.86
C GLU A 7 -28.95 11.53 30.45
N PHE A 8 -29.02 12.49 29.54
CA PHE A 8 -29.21 12.21 28.12
C PHE A 8 -27.91 12.52 27.40
N PRO A 9 -27.35 11.60 26.59
CA PRO A 9 -26.07 11.80 25.95
C PRO A 9 -26.10 13.04 25.06
N GLY A 10 -25.22 14.00 25.37
CA GLY A 10 -25.12 15.27 24.64
C GLY A 10 -26.06 16.38 25.11
N LEU A 11 -26.83 16.18 26.19
CA LEU A 11 -27.66 17.21 26.81
C LEU A 11 -27.28 17.40 28.29
N SER A 12 -27.80 18.46 28.91
CA SER A 12 -27.62 18.70 30.33
C SER A 12 -28.30 17.63 31.18
N ASN A 13 -27.68 17.35 32.32
CA ASN A 13 -28.25 16.48 33.34
C ASN A 13 -29.34 17.23 34.09
N HIS A 14 -30.50 16.60 34.26
CA HIS A 14 -31.62 17.20 34.97
C HIS A 14 -32.01 16.34 36.17
N LEU A 15 -32.34 17.02 37.25
CA LEU A 15 -32.74 16.39 38.51
C LEU A 15 -34.25 16.26 38.59
N PHE A 16 -34.74 15.06 38.88
CA PHE A 16 -36.16 14.79 39.04
C PHE A 16 -36.46 14.15 40.39
N ASN A 17 -37.58 14.59 40.97
CA ASN A 17 -38.10 14.07 42.22
C ASN A 17 -39.25 13.09 41.93
N PHE A 18 -39.09 11.85 42.39
CA PHE A 18 -40.05 10.78 42.19
C PHE A 18 -40.62 10.28 43.52
N LYS A 19 -41.86 9.78 43.47
CA LYS A 19 -42.49 9.10 44.61
C LYS A 19 -41.94 7.69 44.74
N GLU A 20 -41.96 7.11 45.94
CA GLU A 20 -41.44 5.75 46.19
C GLU A 20 -42.24 4.63 45.52
N SER A 21 -43.46 4.93 45.04
CA SER A 21 -44.31 4.03 44.26
C SER A 21 -44.18 4.25 42.74
N CYS A 22 -43.16 4.98 42.28
CA CYS A 22 -42.96 5.30 40.87
C CYS A 22 -42.69 4.02 40.07
N THR A 23 -43.40 3.85 38.95
CA THR A 23 -43.16 2.75 38.03
C THR A 23 -42.22 3.18 36.89
N TYR A 24 -41.64 2.20 36.20
CA TYR A 24 -40.82 2.43 35.00
C TYR A 24 -41.54 3.32 33.96
N LYS A 25 -42.85 3.12 33.77
CA LYS A 25 -43.68 3.90 32.84
C LYS A 25 -43.77 5.37 33.22
N ASP A 26 -43.76 5.68 34.51
CA ASP A 26 -43.83 7.06 34.99
C ASP A 26 -42.53 7.80 34.70
N ILE A 27 -41.38 7.13 34.87
CA ILE A 27 -40.07 7.67 34.48
C ILE A 27 -40.01 7.87 32.96
N GLN A 28 -40.48 6.91 32.17
CA GLN A 28 -40.55 7.06 30.71
C GLN A 28 -41.41 8.25 30.27
N LYS A 29 -42.56 8.49 30.92
CA LYS A 29 -43.41 9.67 30.63
C LYS A 29 -42.69 10.97 30.93
N VAL A 30 -41.97 11.06 32.05
CA VAL A 30 -41.19 12.25 32.43
C VAL A 30 -40.08 12.52 31.42
N VAL A 31 -39.32 11.48 31.05
CA VAL A 31 -38.25 11.57 30.05
C VAL A 31 -38.80 11.97 28.67
N SER A 32 -39.88 11.33 28.23
CA SER A 32 -40.50 11.60 26.93
C SER A 32 -41.00 13.05 26.85
N LYS A 33 -41.62 13.56 27.92
CA LYS A 33 -42.11 14.95 27.99
C LYS A 33 -40.97 15.97 28.04
N HIS A 34 -39.91 15.70 28.81
CA HIS A 34 -38.83 16.67 29.01
C HIS A 34 -37.87 16.76 27.82
N TYR A 35 -37.51 15.61 27.23
CA TYR A 35 -36.53 15.55 26.14
C TYR A 35 -37.17 15.45 24.76
N ASN A 36 -38.52 15.42 24.67
CA ASN A 36 -39.29 15.28 23.43
C ASN A 36 -38.85 14.06 22.59
N VAL A 37 -38.61 12.93 23.25
CA VAL A 37 -38.21 11.67 22.62
C VAL A 37 -39.31 10.63 22.79
N ASP A 38 -39.62 9.93 21.71
CA ASP A 38 -40.57 8.83 21.70
C ASP A 38 -40.06 7.64 22.54
N VAL A 39 -40.96 7.01 23.31
CA VAL A 39 -40.67 5.92 24.26
C VAL A 39 -40.04 4.71 23.57
N SER A 40 -40.40 4.47 22.31
CA SER A 40 -39.86 3.36 21.51
C SER A 40 -38.40 3.56 21.10
N ARG A 41 -37.89 4.79 21.19
CA ARG A 41 -36.59 5.19 20.63
C ARG A 41 -35.46 5.27 21.66
N TYR A 42 -35.72 4.95 22.93
CA TYR A 42 -34.70 4.95 23.95
C TYR A 42 -34.90 3.82 24.97
N ARG A 43 -33.83 3.51 25.69
CA ARG A 43 -33.84 2.61 26.85
C ARG A 43 -33.19 3.32 28.02
N LEU A 44 -33.70 3.07 29.22
CA LEU A 44 -33.16 3.63 30.44
C LEU A 44 -32.19 2.64 31.07
N LYS A 45 -31.04 3.13 31.53
CA LYS A 45 -30.03 2.36 32.28
C LYS A 45 -29.76 3.04 33.62
N THR A 46 -29.43 2.25 34.62
CA THR A 46 -28.81 2.76 35.85
C THR A 46 -27.33 3.05 35.62
N SER A 47 -26.71 3.81 36.53
CA SER A 47 -25.26 4.04 36.57
C SER A 47 -24.43 2.75 36.57
N LEU A 48 -24.98 1.65 37.09
CA LEU A 48 -24.35 0.32 37.12
C LEU A 48 -24.50 -0.46 35.80
N GLY A 49 -25.11 0.13 34.77
CA GLY A 49 -25.27 -0.48 33.45
C GLY A 49 -26.43 -1.47 33.34
N LEU A 50 -27.24 -1.64 34.38
CA LEU A 50 -28.46 -2.46 34.34
C LEU A 50 -29.58 -1.72 33.61
N TYR A 51 -30.26 -2.42 32.70
CA TYR A 51 -31.43 -1.89 32.01
C TYR A 51 -32.63 -1.89 32.94
N LEU A 52 -33.34 -0.77 32.98
CA LEU A 52 -34.60 -0.65 33.71
C LEU A 52 -35.70 -1.37 32.93
N ASN A 53 -36.41 -2.26 33.62
CA ASN A 53 -37.54 -3.03 33.10
C ASN A 53 -38.77 -2.79 33.99
N GLU A 54 -39.95 -3.25 33.58
CA GLU A 54 -41.18 -3.12 34.38
C GLU A 54 -41.10 -3.83 35.74
N SER A 55 -40.34 -4.91 35.84
CA SER A 55 -40.12 -5.68 37.07
C SER A 55 -39.05 -5.08 38.00
N PHE A 56 -38.47 -3.93 37.64
CA PHE A 56 -37.38 -3.34 38.43
C PHE A 56 -37.93 -2.69 39.70
N HIS A 57 -37.59 -3.24 40.86
CA HIS A 57 -38.00 -2.69 42.16
C HIS A 57 -37.09 -1.53 42.57
N PHE A 58 -37.56 -0.31 42.32
CA PHE A 58 -36.80 0.92 42.65
C PHE A 58 -36.41 1.03 44.14
N LYS A 59 -37.16 0.42 45.06
CA LYS A 59 -36.85 0.50 46.51
C LYS A 59 -35.54 -0.18 46.92
N GLU A 60 -35.12 -1.23 46.21
CA GLU A 60 -33.95 -2.03 46.60
C GLU A 60 -32.63 -1.44 46.07
N TYR A 61 -32.70 -0.71 44.95
CA TYR A 61 -31.53 -0.17 44.26
C TYR A 61 -31.30 1.33 44.51
N PHE A 62 -32.36 2.08 44.84
CA PHE A 62 -32.30 3.51 45.07
C PHE A 62 -32.31 3.78 46.57
N ASN A 63 -31.18 3.53 47.23
CA ASN A 63 -31.00 3.89 48.64
C ASN A 63 -31.17 5.41 48.79
N VAL A 64 -32.10 5.83 49.65
CA VAL A 64 -32.66 7.19 49.78
C VAL A 64 -31.61 8.28 50.06
N SER A 65 -30.38 7.92 50.40
CA SER A 65 -29.32 8.87 50.78
C SER A 65 -28.52 9.45 49.61
N ILE A 66 -28.57 8.89 48.39
CA ILE A 66 -27.73 9.35 47.27
C ILE A 66 -28.59 9.58 46.02
N PRO A 67 -28.49 10.75 45.36
CA PRO A 67 -29.22 10.98 44.12
C PRO A 67 -28.70 10.03 43.04
N THR A 68 -29.62 9.28 42.43
CA THR A 68 -29.24 8.13 41.58
C THR A 68 -29.25 8.53 40.11
N CYS A 69 -28.19 8.21 39.37
CA CYS A 69 -28.09 8.56 37.96
C CYS A 69 -28.75 7.50 37.06
N ILE A 70 -29.64 7.95 36.18
CA ILE A 70 -30.32 7.18 35.15
C ILE A 70 -29.87 7.73 33.79
N SER A 71 -29.28 6.88 32.96
CA SER A 71 -28.81 7.25 31.63
C SER A 71 -29.83 6.84 30.57
N VAL A 72 -30.19 7.79 29.70
CA VAL A 72 -31.10 7.59 28.56
C VAL A 72 -30.28 7.20 27.35
N MET A 73 -30.38 5.95 26.92
CA MET A 73 -29.65 5.44 25.75
C MET A 73 -30.56 5.39 24.53
N PRO A 74 -30.28 6.13 23.44
CA PRO A 74 -31.04 6.00 22.22
C PRO A 74 -30.92 4.58 21.67
N SER A 75 -32.05 4.00 21.26
CA SER A 75 -32.06 2.72 20.55
C SER A 75 -31.55 2.95 19.14
N LEU A 76 -30.44 2.33 18.79
CA LEU A 76 -29.96 2.34 17.42
C LEU A 76 -30.92 1.52 16.56
N LEU A 77 -31.40 2.11 15.46
CA LEU A 77 -32.17 1.43 14.43
C LEU A 77 -31.24 0.48 13.65
N GLY A 78 -30.88 -0.67 14.22
CA GLY A 78 -30.04 -1.64 13.51
C GLY A 78 -29.54 -2.82 14.33
N GLY A 79 -29.64 -4.02 13.74
CA GLY A 79 -29.04 -5.24 14.28
C GLY A 79 -27.52 -5.18 14.17
N LYS A 80 -26.83 -5.24 15.30
CA LYS A 80 -25.35 -5.27 15.43
C LYS A 80 -24.68 -6.50 14.76
N GLY A 81 -25.43 -7.29 13.98
CA GLY A 81 -25.03 -8.61 13.46
C GLY A 81 -24.27 -8.60 12.12
N GLY A 82 -24.22 -7.47 11.40
CA GLY A 82 -23.57 -7.41 10.09
C GLY A 82 -22.06 -7.65 10.15
N PHE A 83 -21.38 -7.07 11.14
CA PHE A 83 -19.92 -7.21 11.29
C PHE A 83 -19.53 -8.63 11.72
N GLY A 84 -20.20 -9.20 12.72
CA GLY A 84 -19.97 -10.58 13.14
C GLY A 84 -20.26 -11.60 12.04
N ASN A 85 -21.26 -11.37 11.19
CA ASN A 85 -21.54 -12.22 10.03
C ASN A 85 -20.46 -12.11 8.95
N ARG A 86 -19.93 -10.89 8.72
CA ARG A 86 -18.79 -10.67 7.82
C ARG A 86 -17.52 -11.38 8.35
N LEU A 87 -17.26 -11.30 9.65
CA LEU A 87 -16.14 -12.04 10.26
C LEU A 87 -16.30 -13.55 10.14
N ARG A 88 -17.50 -14.10 10.41
CA ARG A 88 -17.75 -15.54 10.26
C ARG A 88 -17.61 -16.00 8.82
N SER A 89 -18.14 -15.25 7.86
CA SER A 89 -18.02 -15.59 6.44
C SER A 89 -16.57 -15.48 5.92
N GLN A 90 -15.80 -14.51 6.40
CA GLN A 90 -14.39 -14.37 6.03
C GLN A 90 -13.52 -15.45 6.70
N GLY A 91 -13.73 -15.73 7.98
CA GLY A 91 -13.02 -16.79 8.71
C GLY A 91 -13.27 -18.17 8.11
N ALA A 92 -14.51 -18.48 7.73
CA ALA A 92 -14.85 -19.75 7.08
C ALA A 92 -14.14 -19.93 5.73
N LYS A 93 -14.01 -18.86 4.93
CA LYS A 93 -13.26 -18.89 3.66
C LYS A 93 -11.77 -19.16 3.90
N MET A 94 -11.18 -18.47 4.87
CA MET A 94 -9.77 -18.62 5.21
C MET A 94 -9.44 -20.03 5.72
N SER A 95 -10.32 -20.64 6.52
CA SER A 95 -10.11 -22.00 7.02
C SER A 95 -10.31 -23.09 5.96
N MET A 96 -11.14 -22.83 4.93
CA MET A 96 -11.44 -23.79 3.87
C MET A 96 -10.41 -23.79 2.75
N ILE A 97 -9.78 -22.64 2.46
CA ILE A 97 -8.74 -22.51 1.43
C ILE A 97 -7.44 -23.07 1.99
N LYS A 98 -7.09 -24.30 1.58
CA LYS A 98 -5.76 -24.88 1.85
C LYS A 98 -4.69 -24.03 1.16
N THR A 99 -3.68 -23.61 1.90
CA THR A 99 -2.55 -22.87 1.34
C THR A 99 -1.76 -23.77 0.41
N THR A 100 -1.66 -23.40 -0.88
CA THR A 100 -0.85 -24.11 -1.88
C THR A 100 0.56 -23.53 -2.02
N ASN A 101 0.86 -22.43 -1.34
CA ASN A 101 2.19 -21.85 -1.32
C ASN A 101 3.05 -22.50 -0.23
N PHE A 102 3.84 -23.49 -0.63
CA PHE A 102 4.81 -24.19 0.22
C PHE A 102 6.23 -23.64 0.07
N GLU A 103 6.44 -22.54 -0.66
CA GLU A 103 7.77 -22.01 -0.97
C GLU A 103 8.55 -21.57 0.28
N ALA A 104 7.83 -21.23 1.35
CA ALA A 104 8.41 -20.86 2.65
C ALA A 104 8.97 -22.06 3.44
N CYS A 105 8.55 -23.28 3.11
CA CYS A 105 9.05 -24.49 3.77
C CYS A 105 10.53 -24.71 3.48
N ARG A 106 11.23 -25.32 4.44
CA ARG A 106 12.63 -25.73 4.31
C ARG A 106 12.73 -27.22 4.04
N ASP A 107 13.78 -27.61 3.32
CA ASP A 107 14.17 -29.01 3.16
C ASP A 107 14.98 -29.52 4.37
N LEU A 108 15.31 -30.81 4.39
CA LEU A 108 16.13 -31.43 5.44
C LEU A 108 17.58 -30.89 5.47
N SER A 109 18.01 -30.21 4.40
CA SER A 109 19.31 -29.55 4.31
C SER A 109 19.29 -28.10 4.82
N GLY A 110 18.11 -27.58 5.18
CA GLY A 110 17.89 -26.21 5.68
C GLY A 110 17.68 -25.15 4.59
N ARG A 111 17.70 -25.51 3.31
CA ARG A 111 17.41 -24.63 2.17
C ARG A 111 15.90 -24.45 2.00
N ARG A 112 15.45 -23.30 1.51
CA ARG A 112 14.03 -23.06 1.24
C ARG A 112 13.62 -23.68 -0.09
N LEU A 113 12.41 -24.25 -0.17
CA LEU A 113 11.85 -24.79 -1.42
C LEU A 113 11.78 -23.72 -2.52
N LYS A 114 11.59 -22.45 -2.15
CA LYS A 114 11.68 -21.32 -3.09
C LYS A 114 12.98 -21.31 -3.89
N THR A 115 14.12 -21.47 -3.22
CA THR A 115 15.45 -21.41 -3.86
C THR A 115 15.63 -22.54 -4.86
N ILE A 116 15.10 -23.72 -4.55
CA ILE A 116 15.14 -24.89 -5.44
C ILE A 116 14.29 -24.62 -6.68
N HIS A 117 13.04 -24.18 -6.50
CA HIS A 117 12.15 -23.86 -7.62
C HIS A 117 12.67 -22.71 -8.48
N ASP A 118 13.29 -21.69 -7.89
CA ASP A 118 13.90 -20.59 -8.64
C ASP A 118 15.08 -21.09 -9.47
N ALA A 119 15.94 -21.96 -8.93
CA ALA A 119 17.02 -22.59 -9.68
C ALA A 119 16.51 -23.48 -10.82
N GLU A 120 15.48 -24.29 -10.58
CA GLU A 120 14.81 -25.08 -11.63
C GLU A 120 14.22 -24.20 -12.72
N ARG A 121 13.56 -23.09 -12.35
CA ARG A 121 12.97 -22.13 -13.30
C ARG A 121 14.06 -21.50 -14.16
N LEU A 122 15.18 -21.10 -13.57
CA LEU A 122 16.34 -20.58 -14.29
C LEU A 122 16.93 -21.62 -15.24
N ALA A 123 17.12 -22.85 -14.78
CA ALA A 123 17.62 -23.95 -15.62
C ALA A 123 16.72 -24.22 -16.83
N ARG A 124 15.38 -24.30 -16.61
CA ARG A 124 14.41 -24.45 -17.71
C ARG A 124 14.47 -23.28 -18.69
N HIS A 125 14.62 -22.05 -18.20
CA HIS A 125 14.72 -20.87 -19.05
C HIS A 125 15.96 -20.93 -19.96
N ILE A 126 17.10 -21.35 -19.43
CA ILE A 126 18.35 -21.53 -20.19
C ILE A 126 18.18 -22.63 -21.24
N LEU A 127 17.54 -23.75 -20.87
CA LEU A 127 17.26 -24.86 -21.80
C LEU A 127 16.30 -24.46 -22.94
N GLU A 128 15.35 -23.55 -22.67
CA GLU A 128 14.38 -23.08 -23.67
C GLU A 128 14.93 -21.94 -24.55
N GLU A 129 16.05 -21.30 -24.19
CA GLU A 129 16.69 -20.26 -25.01
C GLU A 129 16.89 -20.63 -26.49
N PRO A 130 17.41 -21.81 -26.88
CA PRO A 130 17.58 -22.15 -28.29
C PRO A 130 16.26 -22.16 -29.05
N GLU A 131 15.19 -22.72 -28.47
CA GLU A 131 13.86 -22.70 -29.09
C GLU A 131 13.31 -21.28 -29.19
N ARG A 132 13.52 -20.44 -28.17
CA ARG A 132 13.09 -19.03 -28.19
C ARG A 132 13.82 -18.26 -29.27
N LYS A 133 15.14 -18.43 -29.40
CA LYS A 133 15.96 -17.84 -30.46
C LYS A 133 15.52 -18.32 -31.85
N GLN A 134 15.16 -19.60 -32.00
CA GLN A 134 14.63 -20.12 -33.27
C GLN A 134 13.27 -19.52 -33.61
N LYS A 135 12.33 -19.46 -32.65
CA LYS A 135 11.01 -18.84 -32.82
C LYS A 135 11.14 -17.34 -33.16
N GLU A 136 12.07 -16.63 -32.55
CA GLU A 136 12.36 -15.23 -32.87
C GLU A 136 12.92 -15.06 -34.28
N LYS A 137 13.87 -15.91 -34.69
CA LYS A 137 14.39 -15.93 -36.06
C LYS A 137 13.30 -16.23 -37.08
N GLU A 138 12.41 -17.18 -36.80
CA GLU A 138 11.30 -17.52 -37.69
C GLU A 138 10.29 -16.37 -37.78
N LYS A 139 9.94 -15.72 -36.67
CA LYS A 139 9.09 -14.51 -36.67
C LYS A 139 9.75 -13.38 -37.45
N LEU A 140 11.05 -13.19 -37.31
CA LEU A 140 11.80 -12.19 -38.06
C LEU A 140 11.77 -12.49 -39.56
N LYS A 141 12.01 -13.75 -39.95
CA LYS A 141 11.91 -14.22 -41.34
C LYS A 141 10.52 -13.97 -41.92
N LYS A 142 9.46 -14.37 -41.20
CA LYS A 142 8.06 -14.13 -41.59
C LYS A 142 7.74 -12.65 -41.74
N LYS A 143 8.27 -11.80 -40.86
CA LYS A 143 8.13 -10.33 -40.99
C LYS A 143 8.84 -9.82 -42.24
N ILE A 144 10.07 -10.28 -42.51
CA ILE A 144 10.83 -9.88 -43.70
C ILE A 144 10.11 -10.34 -44.98
N GLU A 145 9.64 -11.58 -45.01
CA GLU A 145 8.87 -12.16 -46.11
C GLU A 145 7.59 -11.38 -46.37
N LYS A 146 6.79 -11.08 -45.34
CA LYS A 146 5.61 -10.23 -45.47
C LYS A 146 5.94 -8.82 -45.99
N ILE A 147 7.04 -8.24 -45.53
CA ILE A 147 7.54 -6.92 -45.98
C ILE A 147 8.03 -6.97 -47.44
N LEU A 148 8.45 -8.13 -47.95
CA LEU A 148 8.86 -8.36 -49.34
C LEU A 148 7.66 -8.64 -50.26
N GLU A 149 6.69 -9.43 -49.80
CA GLU A 149 5.50 -9.86 -50.57
C GLU A 149 4.52 -8.71 -50.82
N ASP A 150 4.34 -7.81 -49.85
CA ASP A 150 3.53 -6.58 -50.01
C ASP A 150 4.40 -5.30 -49.87
N PRO A 151 5.14 -4.90 -50.91
CA PRO A 151 5.85 -3.61 -50.93
C PRO A 151 4.90 -2.42 -50.77
N PHE A 152 3.62 -2.60 -51.11
CA PHE A 152 2.58 -1.57 -51.05
C PHE A 152 2.13 -1.23 -49.61
N GLU A 153 2.40 -2.08 -48.60
CA GLU A 153 2.24 -1.68 -47.19
C GLU A 153 3.35 -0.71 -46.72
N ARG A 154 4.51 -0.68 -47.41
CA ARG A 154 5.56 0.32 -47.14
C ARG A 154 5.14 1.72 -47.57
N SER A 155 4.31 1.85 -48.61
CA SER A 155 3.91 3.15 -49.17
C SER A 155 2.85 3.90 -48.34
N LYS A 156 2.18 3.24 -47.38
CA LYS A 156 1.27 3.91 -46.43
C LYS A 156 1.99 4.66 -45.31
N LYS A 157 3.22 4.27 -44.97
CA LYS A 157 4.11 5.14 -44.21
C LYS A 157 4.69 6.10 -45.23
N LYS A 158 4.28 7.37 -45.20
CA LYS A 158 4.88 8.41 -46.02
C LYS A 158 6.40 8.35 -45.82
N PHE A 159 7.13 7.80 -46.78
CA PHE A 159 8.54 8.08 -46.92
C PHE A 159 8.59 9.57 -47.20
N ILE A 160 9.02 10.35 -46.21
CA ILE A 160 9.37 11.74 -46.43
C ILE A 160 10.73 11.66 -47.12
N GLU A 161 10.72 11.59 -48.44
CA GLU A 161 11.90 11.79 -49.29
C GLU A 161 12.27 13.28 -49.31
N ASP A 162 12.33 13.92 -48.14
CA ASP A 162 12.93 15.25 -48.05
C ASP A 162 14.44 15.02 -48.09
N SER A 163 15.03 15.08 -49.29
CA SER A 163 16.48 15.10 -49.50
C SER A 163 17.14 16.09 -48.55
N GLU A 164 16.49 17.22 -48.31
CA GLU A 164 16.91 18.24 -47.37
C GLU A 164 17.01 17.73 -45.93
N PHE A 165 16.04 16.95 -45.44
CA PHE A 165 16.09 16.42 -44.07
C PHE A 165 17.22 15.40 -43.88
N LEU A 166 17.47 14.55 -44.88
CA LEU A 166 18.57 13.58 -44.84
C LEU A 166 19.93 14.26 -44.84
N ASP A 167 20.10 15.29 -45.67
CA ASP A 167 21.32 16.09 -45.70
C ASP A 167 21.50 16.87 -44.39
N GLN A 168 20.44 17.46 -43.84
CA GLN A 168 20.48 18.13 -42.53
C GLN A 168 20.80 17.16 -41.38
N SER A 169 20.27 15.95 -41.40
CA SER A 169 20.57 14.93 -40.39
C SER A 169 22.05 14.51 -40.46
N ARG A 170 22.59 14.29 -41.66
CA ARG A 170 24.02 14.00 -41.87
C ARG A 170 24.93 15.14 -41.39
N ILE A 171 24.59 16.38 -41.76
CA ILE A 171 25.31 17.57 -41.31
C ILE A 171 25.23 17.72 -39.77
N THR A 172 24.08 17.42 -39.18
CA THR A 172 23.90 17.51 -37.72
C THR A 172 24.71 16.44 -37.00
N GLN A 173 24.74 15.21 -37.53
CA GLN A 173 25.58 14.13 -37.00
C GLN A 173 27.06 14.48 -37.06
N SER A 174 27.56 14.99 -38.20
CA SER A 174 28.96 15.38 -38.31
C SER A 174 29.32 16.50 -37.33
N ARG A 175 28.44 17.51 -37.16
CA ARG A 175 28.63 18.58 -36.17
C ARG A 175 28.67 18.07 -34.74
N ILE A 176 27.83 17.09 -34.40
CA ILE A 176 27.84 16.46 -33.06
C ILE A 176 29.13 15.70 -32.86
N GLU A 177 29.56 14.89 -33.83
CA GLU A 177 30.81 14.13 -33.75
C GLU A 177 32.03 15.06 -33.62
N GLU A 178 32.13 16.08 -34.45
CA GLU A 178 33.17 17.11 -34.39
C GLU A 178 33.17 17.84 -33.04
N GLY A 179 31.98 18.21 -32.53
CA GLY A 179 31.84 18.88 -31.23
C GLY A 179 32.25 17.99 -30.06
N VAL A 180 31.93 16.70 -30.10
CA VAL A 180 32.34 15.72 -29.09
C VAL A 180 33.85 15.50 -29.14
N ILE A 181 34.43 15.34 -30.32
CA ILE A 181 35.88 15.19 -30.51
C ILE A 181 36.61 16.43 -29.99
N ALA A 182 36.19 17.63 -30.39
CA ALA A 182 36.79 18.88 -29.93
C ALA A 182 36.69 19.07 -28.41
N ASN A 183 35.55 18.69 -27.80
CA ASN A 183 35.41 18.73 -26.34
C ASN A 183 36.36 17.75 -25.66
N ILE A 184 36.46 16.52 -26.15
CA ILE A 184 37.38 15.49 -25.62
C ILE A 184 38.83 15.97 -25.78
N GLU A 185 39.21 16.52 -26.92
CA GLU A 185 40.56 17.07 -27.14
C GLU A 185 40.84 18.25 -26.19
N SER A 186 39.86 19.12 -25.95
CA SER A 186 40.00 20.24 -25.02
C SER A 186 40.13 19.78 -23.56
N GLU A 187 39.40 18.72 -23.17
CA GLU A 187 39.53 18.05 -21.87
C GLU A 187 40.92 17.44 -21.72
N ILE A 188 41.41 16.72 -22.74
CA ILE A 188 42.75 16.13 -22.76
C ILE A 188 43.83 17.22 -22.66
N MET A 189 43.70 18.34 -23.37
CA MET A 189 44.65 19.46 -23.29
C MET A 189 44.61 20.18 -21.93
N LYS A 190 43.43 20.34 -21.32
CA LYS A 190 43.29 20.87 -19.95
C LYS A 190 43.92 19.95 -18.91
N CYS A 191 43.75 18.63 -19.05
CA CYS A 191 44.38 17.63 -18.18
C CYS A 191 45.91 17.65 -18.32
N LYS A 192 46.45 17.70 -19.54
CA LYS A 192 47.89 17.84 -19.79
C LYS A 192 48.47 19.15 -19.25
N ASN A 193 47.73 20.26 -19.35
CA ASN A 193 48.15 21.53 -18.76
C ASN A 193 48.08 21.53 -17.22
N LYS A 194 47.12 20.81 -16.63
CA LYS A 194 47.07 20.55 -15.17
C LYS A 194 48.25 19.70 -14.70
N GLU A 195 48.64 18.68 -15.46
CA GLU A 195 49.84 17.87 -15.19
C GLU A 195 51.12 18.70 -15.33
N ASN A 196 51.24 19.56 -16.35
CA ASN A 196 52.41 20.45 -16.49
C ASN A 196 52.50 21.51 -15.37
N ASN A 197 51.36 21.93 -14.79
CA ASN A 197 51.33 22.80 -13.62
C ASN A 197 51.54 22.03 -12.30
N SER A 198 51.05 20.79 -12.18
CA SER A 198 51.31 19.94 -11.02
C SER A 198 52.76 19.45 -10.97
N VAL A 199 53.43 19.27 -12.12
CA VAL A 199 54.88 18.98 -12.22
C VAL A 199 55.73 20.19 -11.80
N LYS A 200 55.23 21.43 -11.95
CA LYS A 200 55.88 22.63 -11.41
C LYS A 200 55.68 22.80 -9.90
N ILE A 201 54.58 22.28 -9.34
CA ILE A 201 54.27 22.35 -7.89
C ILE A 201 54.88 21.16 -7.12
N SER A 202 54.91 19.96 -7.70
CA SER A 202 55.42 18.72 -7.08
C SER A 202 56.94 18.61 -7.02
N LYS A 203 57.70 19.43 -7.77
CA LYS A 203 59.16 19.57 -7.56
C LYS A 203 59.55 20.18 -6.20
N LYS A 204 58.59 20.53 -5.33
CA LYS A 204 58.86 21.06 -3.99
C LYS A 204 58.67 20.08 -2.82
N TRP A 205 58.06 18.90 -3.00
CA TRP A 205 57.93 17.93 -1.90
C TRP A 205 57.91 16.49 -2.44
N ASN A 206 59.04 15.79 -2.30
CA ASN A 206 59.10 14.32 -2.37
C ASN A 206 59.11 13.78 -0.94
N VAL A 207 58.19 12.85 -0.63
CA VAL A 207 58.35 11.78 0.37
C VAL A 207 57.56 10.56 -0.13
N ASP A 208 58.20 9.40 -0.01
CA ASP A 208 57.98 8.10 -0.68
C ASP A 208 56.80 7.24 -0.18
N SER A 209 56.62 6.12 -0.89
CA SER A 209 56.02 4.82 -0.49
C SER A 209 54.49 4.66 -0.55
N ASP A 210 53.88 3.57 -1.05
CA ASP A 210 54.33 2.29 -1.60
C ASP A 210 53.28 1.78 -2.61
N SER A 211 53.76 0.96 -3.54
CA SER A 211 53.05 0.20 -4.58
C SER A 211 52.32 -1.04 -4.04
N ASP A 212 51.21 -1.44 -4.67
CA ASP A 212 50.92 -2.84 -5.03
C ASP A 212 49.81 -2.92 -6.10
N THR A 213 50.10 -3.68 -7.16
CA THR A 213 49.26 -3.96 -8.33
C THR A 213 49.17 -5.48 -8.43
N ASP A 214 47.96 -6.05 -8.43
CA ASP A 214 47.76 -7.47 -8.74
C ASP A 214 46.95 -7.62 -10.03
N GLU A 215 47.60 -8.25 -11.00
CA GLU A 215 47.12 -8.62 -12.33
C GLU A 215 46.12 -9.79 -12.29
N GLU A 216 45.24 -9.81 -13.29
CA GLU A 216 44.42 -10.94 -13.70
C GLU A 216 45.27 -12.15 -14.13
N THR A 217 44.89 -13.35 -13.70
CA THR A 217 45.25 -14.58 -14.42
C THR A 217 43.98 -15.29 -14.89
N SER A 218 43.76 -15.24 -16.21
CA SER A 218 42.88 -16.19 -16.91
C SER A 218 43.65 -17.46 -17.26
N LYS A 219 43.05 -18.62 -16.94
CA LYS A 219 43.20 -19.88 -17.67
C LYS A 219 41.84 -20.55 -17.73
#